data_AF-A0A101VVW1-F1
#
_entry.id   AF-A0A101VVW1-F1
#
_cell.length_a   1.000
_cell.length_b   1.000
_cell.length_c   1.000
_cell.angle_alpha   90.00
_cell.angle_beta   90.00
_cell.angle_gamma   90.00
#
_symmetry.space_group_name_H-M   'P 1'
#
loop_
_entity.id
_entity.type
_entity.pdbx_description
1 polymer ?
#
loop_
_entity_poly.entity_id
_entity_poly.type
_entity_poly.pdbx_seq_one_letter_code
_entity_poly.pdbx_strand_id
1 'polypeptide(L)'
;MRKKGEEDLKEITEGSKEECAKYQSQPGIQITCLHCKHDLFIEGKALLNTRGLTFFGLDWMNQSATTLICSHCGFIHWFMKEVKRVD
;
A
#
# COMPACT_ATOMS: atom_id res chain seq x y z
N MET A 1 -16.72 -9.31 -21.41
CA MET A 1 -16.03 -8.24 -20.65
C MET A 1 -16.14 -8.42 -19.13
N ARG A 2 -17.33 -8.57 -18.53
CA ARG A 2 -17.48 -8.69 -17.06
C ARG A 2 -16.72 -9.87 -16.41
N LYS A 3 -16.84 -11.08 -16.96
CA LYS A 3 -16.18 -12.29 -16.41
C LYS A 3 -14.66 -12.17 -16.34
N LYS A 4 -14.04 -11.65 -17.41
CA LYS A 4 -12.59 -11.42 -17.45
C LYS A 4 -12.13 -10.44 -16.36
N GLY A 5 -12.84 -9.35 -16.14
CA GLY A 5 -12.51 -8.40 -15.07
C GLY A 5 -12.68 -8.97 -13.65
N GLU A 6 -13.58 -9.93 -13.45
CA GLU A 6 -13.76 -10.63 -12.17
C GLU A 6 -12.65 -11.68 -11.92
N GLU A 7 -12.19 -12.34 -12.98
CA GLU A 7 -11.05 -13.28 -12.96
C GLU A 7 -9.74 -12.54 -12.68
N ASP A 8 -9.47 -11.47 -13.43
CA ASP A 8 -8.30 -10.61 -13.24
C ASP A 8 -8.24 -10.04 -11.80
N LEU A 9 -9.40 -9.64 -11.24
CA LEU A 9 -9.48 -9.15 -9.86
C LEU A 9 -9.16 -10.24 -8.84
N LYS A 10 -9.62 -11.48 -9.06
CA LYS A 10 -9.33 -12.61 -8.17
C LYS A 10 -7.84 -12.94 -8.15
N GLU A 11 -7.22 -13.06 -9.31
CA GLU A 11 -5.78 -13.36 -9.43
C GLU A 11 -4.94 -12.28 -8.73
N ILE A 12 -5.29 -11.00 -8.88
CA ILE A 12 -4.60 -9.89 -8.19
C ILE A 12 -4.78 -9.98 -6.66
N THR A 13 -6.00 -10.27 -6.19
CA THR A 13 -6.27 -10.40 -4.75
C THR A 13 -5.64 -11.65 -4.12
N GLU A 14 -5.50 -12.73 -4.88
CA GLU A 14 -4.89 -13.98 -4.43
C GLU A 14 -3.38 -13.88 -4.43
N GLY A 15 -2.77 -13.32 -5.47
CA GLY A 15 -1.32 -13.06 -5.52
C GLY A 15 -0.85 -12.08 -4.44
N SER A 16 -1.64 -11.05 -4.15
CA SER A 16 -1.29 -10.09 -3.09
C SER A 16 -1.40 -10.67 -1.67
N LYS A 17 -2.18 -11.74 -1.47
CA LYS A 17 -2.29 -12.43 -0.19
C LYS A 17 -0.98 -13.12 0.22
N GLU A 18 -0.19 -13.59 -0.74
CA GLU A 18 1.10 -14.26 -0.49
C GLU A 18 2.20 -13.28 -0.07
N GLU A 19 2.04 -11.99 -0.37
CA GLU A 19 3.00 -10.93 -0.03
C GLU A 19 2.68 -10.20 1.29
N CYS A 20 1.66 -10.66 2.02
CA CYS A 20 1.24 -10.04 3.27
C CYS A 20 2.32 -10.14 4.35
N ALA A 21 2.61 -9.02 5.00
CA ALA A 21 3.58 -8.95 6.09
C ALA A 21 3.14 -8.01 7.21
N LYS A 22 3.82 -8.10 8.37
CA LYS A 22 3.66 -7.13 9.45
C LYS A 22 4.60 -5.96 9.24
N TYR A 23 4.24 -4.81 9.79
CA TYR A 23 5.04 -3.61 9.65
C TYR A 23 5.16 -2.85 10.98
N GLN A 24 6.25 -2.10 11.11
CA GLN A 24 6.48 -1.15 12.19
C GLN A 24 6.75 0.25 11.61
N SER A 25 6.22 1.29 12.26
CA SER A 25 6.65 2.66 12.00
C SER A 25 7.95 2.96 12.75
N GLN A 26 8.74 3.95 12.34
CA GLN A 26 9.81 4.47 13.20
C GLN A 26 9.17 5.34 14.33
N PRO A 27 9.40 5.06 15.63
CA PRO A 27 10.59 4.44 16.25
C PRO A 27 10.50 2.93 16.61
N GLY A 28 9.58 2.16 16.04
CA GLY A 28 9.42 0.70 16.23
C GLY A 28 8.00 0.27 16.61
N ILE A 29 7.00 1.11 16.36
CA ILE A 29 5.62 0.85 16.80
C ILE A 29 4.96 -0.09 15.79
N GLN A 30 4.44 -1.23 16.25
CA GLN A 30 3.70 -2.17 15.42
C GLN A 30 2.46 -1.49 14.82
N ILE A 31 2.34 -1.60 13.51
CA ILE A 31 1.20 -1.05 12.77
C ILE A 31 0.06 -2.07 12.86
N THR A 32 -1.11 -1.59 13.27
CA THR A 32 -2.36 -2.35 13.27
C THR A 32 -3.42 -1.56 12.52
N CYS A 33 -4.35 -2.28 11.90
CA CYS A 33 -5.36 -1.63 11.09
C CYS A 33 -6.28 -0.79 11.97
N LEU A 34 -6.30 0.53 11.73
CA LEU A 34 -7.15 1.44 12.50
C LEU A 34 -8.64 1.05 12.46
N HIS A 35 -9.10 0.44 11.37
CA HIS A 35 -10.48 0.02 11.16
C HIS A 35 -10.83 -1.32 11.84
N CYS A 36 -10.05 -2.39 11.61
CA CYS A 36 -10.39 -3.75 12.07
C CYS A 36 -9.38 -4.40 13.02
N LYS A 37 -8.30 -3.70 13.39
CA LYS A 37 -7.22 -4.17 14.28
C LYS A 37 -6.35 -5.32 13.76
N HIS A 38 -6.56 -5.80 12.54
CA HIS A 38 -5.68 -6.77 11.89
C HIS A 38 -4.26 -6.22 11.66
N ASP A 39 -3.25 -7.07 11.58
CA ASP A 39 -1.82 -6.69 11.57
C ASP A 39 -1.03 -7.15 10.34
N LEU A 40 -1.68 -7.77 9.35
CA LEU A 40 -1.08 -8.13 8.06
C LEU A 40 -1.49 -7.15 6.95
N PHE A 41 -0.50 -6.77 6.15
CA PHE A 41 -0.67 -5.75 5.12
C PHE A 41 0.04 -6.13 3.83
N ILE A 42 -0.54 -5.66 2.73
CA ILE A 42 0.06 -5.62 1.39
C ILE A 42 0.71 -4.24 1.24
N GLU A 43 2.00 -4.18 0.92
CA GLU A 43 2.70 -2.93 0.68
C GLU A 43 2.50 -2.45 -0.77
N GLY A 44 2.31 -1.15 -0.92
CA GLY A 44 2.25 -0.47 -2.21
C GLY A 44 2.89 0.92 -2.15
N LYS A 45 2.95 1.60 -3.29
CA LYS A 45 3.44 2.98 -3.40
C LYS A 45 2.42 3.85 -4.11
N ALA A 46 2.09 5.00 -3.53
CA ALA A 46 1.23 6.01 -4.13
C ALA A 46 2.03 7.28 -4.44
N LEU A 47 1.86 7.83 -5.65
CA LEU A 47 2.45 9.12 -6.03
C LEU A 47 1.66 10.27 -5.40
N LEU A 48 2.34 11.22 -4.74
CA LEU A 48 1.70 12.37 -4.07
C LEU A 48 1.59 13.63 -4.96
N ASN A 49 1.80 13.49 -6.26
CA ASN A 49 2.10 14.62 -7.14
C ASN A 49 0.90 15.55 -7.36
N THR A 50 1.20 16.86 -7.45
CA THR A 50 0.37 17.87 -8.11
C THR A 50 0.45 17.64 -9.61
N ARG A 51 -0.69 17.43 -10.28
CA ARG A 51 -0.81 17.06 -11.71
C ARG A 51 -0.10 17.98 -12.73
N GLY A 52 0.46 19.13 -12.31
CA GLY A 52 1.12 20.11 -13.19
C GLY A 52 2.64 20.00 -13.34
N LEU A 53 3.34 19.18 -12.54
CA LEU A 53 4.81 19.08 -12.57
C LEU A 53 5.35 17.97 -13.50
N THR A 54 4.51 17.02 -13.92
CA THR A 54 4.90 15.96 -14.87
C THR A 54 5.27 16.51 -16.25
N PHE A 55 4.86 17.75 -16.58
CA PHE A 55 5.20 18.38 -17.86
C PHE A 55 6.64 18.95 -17.92
N PHE A 56 7.34 19.05 -16.79
CA PHE A 56 8.68 19.66 -16.70
C PHE A 56 9.82 18.67 -16.40
N GLY A 57 9.61 17.35 -16.52
CA GLY A 57 10.69 16.36 -16.39
C GLY A 57 11.35 16.28 -15.00
N LEU A 58 10.63 16.73 -13.97
CA LEU A 58 11.08 16.70 -12.57
C LEU A 58 10.57 15.44 -11.85
N ASP A 59 10.69 14.28 -12.49
CA ASP A 59 10.27 12.99 -11.90
C ASP A 59 11.05 12.63 -10.61
N TRP A 60 12.20 13.28 -10.37
CA TRP A 60 12.98 13.14 -9.14
C TRP A 60 12.37 13.87 -7.93
N MET A 61 11.37 14.74 -8.13
CA MET A 61 10.68 15.48 -7.07
C MET A 61 9.34 14.84 -6.64
N ASN A 62 8.95 13.73 -7.30
CA ASN A 62 7.72 13.02 -6.99
C ASN A 62 7.86 12.30 -5.64
N GLN A 63 7.46 12.97 -4.56
CA GLN A 63 7.34 12.35 -3.25
C GLN A 63 6.31 11.21 -3.36
N SER A 64 6.73 9.98 -3.08
CA SER A 64 5.83 8.82 -3.01
C SER A 64 5.54 8.50 -1.54
N ALA A 65 4.27 8.22 -1.21
CA ALA A 65 3.90 7.64 0.07
C ALA A 65 3.96 6.10 0.00
N THR A 66 4.44 5.47 1.07
CA THR A 66 4.22 4.04 1.27
C THR A 66 2.76 3.84 1.66
N THR A 67 2.09 2.88 1.04
CA THR A 67 0.72 2.48 1.40
C THR A 67 0.73 1.07 1.95
N LEU A 68 0.03 0.86 3.08
CA LEU A 68 -0.23 -0.48 3.63
C LEU A 68 -1.72 -0.77 3.51
N ILE A 69 -2.08 -1.76 2.68
CA ILE A 69 -3.48 -2.19 2.50
C ILE A 69 -3.73 -3.36 3.46
N CYS A 70 -4.70 -3.21 4.37
CA CYS A 70 -5.08 -4.28 5.28
C CYS A 70 -5.58 -5.50 4.49
N SER A 71 -4.93 -6.65 4.67
CA SER A 71 -5.29 -7.88 3.94
C SER A 71 -6.64 -8.48 4.36
N HIS A 72 -7.19 -8.03 5.50
CA HIS A 72 -8.49 -8.48 5.99
C HIS A 72 -9.65 -7.61 5.50
N CYS A 73 -9.56 -6.28 5.65
CA CYS A 73 -10.68 -5.37 5.40
C CYS A 73 -10.44 -4.36 4.26
N GLY A 74 -9.27 -4.38 3.61
CA GLY A 74 -8.93 -3.50 2.49
C GLY A 74 -8.68 -2.03 2.85
N PHE A 75 -8.73 -1.65 4.14
CA PHE A 75 -8.44 -0.27 4.56
C PHE A 75 -6.97 0.08 4.27
N ILE A 76 -6.75 1.24 3.66
CA ILE A 76 -5.42 1.68 3.22
C ILE A 76 -4.85 2.69 4.21
N HIS A 77 -3.69 2.39 4.80
CA HIS A 77 -2.89 3.35 5.55
C HIS A 77 -1.87 4.00 4.64
N TRP A 78 -1.72 5.31 4.76
CA TRP A 78 -0.74 6.10 4.00
C TRP A 78 0.34 6.61 4.93
N PHE A 79 1.59 6.36 4.59
CA PHE A 79 2.75 6.75 5.37
C PHE A 79 3.69 7.60 4.51
N MET A 80 3.94 8.82 4.98
CA MET A 80 4.95 9.71 4.40
C MET A 80 6.36 9.34 4.87
N LYS A 81 6.46 8.74 6.06
CA LYS A 81 7.71 8.26 6.65
C LYS A 81 7.88 6.77 6.36
N GLU A 82 9.12 6.31 6.43
CA GLU A 82 9.45 4.90 6.27
C GLU A 82 8.71 4.02 7.29
N VAL A 83 8.19 2.90 6.81
CA VAL A 83 7.70 1.78 7.61
C VAL A 83 8.55 0.57 7.28
N LYS A 84 8.84 -0.26 8.28
CA LYS A 84 9.72 -1.42 8.15
C LYS A 84 8.90 -2.69 8.19
N ARG A 85 9.12 -3.58 7.24
CA ARG A 85 8.59 -4.95 7.28
C ARG A 85 9.22 -5.70 8.46
N VAL A 86 8.39 -6.47 9.15
CA VAL A 86 8.77 -7.34 10.28
C VAL A 86 8.18 -8.71 10.00
N ASP A 87 9.04 -9.72 9.99
CA ASP A 87 8.65 -11.12 9.78
C ASP A 87 8.06 -11.74 11.05
#